data_AF-A0AA86JIB2-F1
#
_entry.id   AF-A0AA86JIB2-F1
#
_cell.length_a   1.000
_cell.length_b   1.000
_cell.length_c   1.000
_cell.angle_alpha   90.00
_cell.angle_beta   90.00
_cell.angle_gamma   90.00
#
_symmetry.space_group_name_H-M   'P 1'
#
loop_
_entity.id
_entity.type
_entity.pdbx_description
1 polymer ?
#
loop_
_entity_poly.entity_id
_entity_poly.type
_entity_poly.pdbx_seq_one_letter_code
_entity_poly.pdbx_strand_id
1 'polypeptide(L)' 'MHLYRIFKSLDELKKELRSYVLWYNNKRIHSSLNYMTPVEYRLANMTE' A
#
# COMPACT_ATOMS: atom_id res chain seq x y z
N MET A 1 -0.92 -19.52 -12.18
CA MET A 1 -0.94 -18.09 -11.83
C MET A 1 -2.38 -17.68 -11.57
N HIS A 2 -2.82 -17.61 -10.31
CA HIS A 2 -4.18 -17.21 -9.95
C HIS A 2 -4.19 -15.70 -9.68
N LEU A 3 -4.48 -14.90 -10.71
CA LEU A 3 -4.56 -13.43 -10.61
C LEU A 3 -5.81 -12.92 -9.88
N TYR A 4 -6.72 -13.82 -9.51
CA TYR A 4 -7.98 -13.48 -8.86
C TYR A 4 -8.12 -14.27 -7.57
N ARG A 5 -8.05 -13.58 -6.43
CA ARG A 5 -8.39 -14.14 -5.13
C ARG A 5 -9.89 -14.02 -4.93
N ILE A 6 -10.56 -15.15 -4.73
CA ILE A 6 -11.95 -15.19 -4.29
C ILE A 6 -11.94 -15.08 -2.76
N PHE A 7 -12.65 -14.10 -2.22
CA PHE A 7 -12.83 -13.92 -0.79
C PHE A 7 -14.07 -14.69 -0.33
N LYS A 8 -13.97 -15.37 0.82
CA LYS A 8 -15.07 -16.16 1.38
C LYS A 8 -16.11 -15.29 2.10
N SER A 9 -15.73 -14.07 2.48
CA SER A 9 -16.61 -13.10 3.12
C SER A 9 -16.14 -11.67 2.89
N LEU A 10 -17.06 -10.72 3.12
CA LEU A 10 -16.74 -9.30 3.12
C LEU A 10 -15.69 -8.94 4.17
N ASP A 11 -15.68 -9.62 5.31
CA ASP A 11 -14.72 -9.35 6.39
C ASP A 11 -13.31 -9.81 6.03
N GLU A 12 -13.18 -10.93 5.31
CA GLU A 12 -11.90 -11.38 4.76
C GLU A 12 -11.36 -10.34 3.77
N LEU A 13 -12.19 -9.89 2.83
CA LEU A 13 -11.83 -8.84 1.88
C LEU A 13 -11.37 -7.57 2.59
N LYS A 14 -12.13 -7.08 3.58
CA LYS A 14 -11.77 -5.88 4.35
C LYS A 14 -10.43 -6.05 5.07
N LYS A 15 -10.17 -7.21 5.66
CA LYS A 15 -8.91 -7.50 6.36
C LYS A 15 -7.72 -7.42 5.40
N GLU A 16 -7.82 -8.11 4.27
CA GLU A 16 -6.75 -8.17 3.27
C GLU A 16 -6.52 -6.82 2.59
N LEU A 17 -7.60 -6.09 2.28
CA LEU A 17 -7.52 -4.74 1.74
C LEU A 17 -6.81 -3.78 2.71
N ARG A 18 -7.13 -3.84 4.00
CA ARG A 18 -6.45 -3.03 5.02
C ARG A 18 -4.95 -3.34 5.07
N SER A 19 -4.58 -4.62 5.04
CA SER A 19 -3.18 -5.04 5.00
C SER A 19 -2.47 -4.52 3.75
N TYR A 20 -3.13 -4.60 2.58
CA TYR A 20 -2.59 -4.09 1.32
C TYR A 20 -2.37 -2.58 1.37
N VAL A 21 -3.36 -1.81 1.85
CA VAL A 21 -3.26 -0.35 1.98
C VAL A 21 -2.13 0.04 2.94
N LEU A 22 -1.99 -0.67 4.06
CA LEU A 22 -0.92 -0.44 5.03
C LEU A 22 0.46 -0.66 4.39
N TRP A 23 0.64 -1.79 3.70
CA TRP A 23 1.88 -2.12 2.99
C TRP A 23 2.18 -1.11 1.89
N TYR A 24 1.19 -0.77 1.06
CA TYR A 24 1.37 0.19 -0.03
C TYR A 24 1.85 1.54 0.50
N ASN A 25 1.23 2.05 1.56
CA ASN A 25 1.56 3.36 2.10
C ASN A 25 2.89 3.41 2.85
N ASN A 26 3.27 2.34 3.56
CA ASN A 26 4.37 2.37 4.54
C ASN A 26 5.56 1.46 4.21
N LYS A 27 5.45 0.60 3.21
CA LYS A 27 6.49 -0.42 2.90
C LYS A 27 6.87 -0.47 1.43
N ARG A 28 5.98 -0.06 0.51
CA ARG A 28 6.26 -0.05 -0.92
C ARG A 28 7.16 1.12 -1.29
N ILE A 29 8.45 0.87 -1.46
CA ILE A 29 9.40 1.84 -2.03
C ILE A 29 9.25 1.93 -3.55
N HIS A 30 9.50 3.10 -4.14
CA HIS A 30 9.39 3.32 -5.58
C HIS A 30 10.52 4.18 -6.12
N SER A 31 11.14 3.79 -7.23
CA SER A 31 12.29 4.51 -7.81
C SER A 31 11.94 5.94 -8.23
N SER A 32 10.72 6.17 -8.74
CA SER A 32 10.25 7.54 -9.08
C SER A 32 10.01 8.42 -7.85
N LEU A 33 9.99 7.84 -6.65
CA LEU A 33 9.88 8.56 -5.38
C LEU A 33 11.24 8.63 -4.67
N ASN A 34 12.34 8.54 -5.42
CA ASN A 34 13.70 8.45 -4.86
C ASN A 34 13.83 7.34 -3.80
N TYR A 35 13.21 6.19 -4.08
CA TYR A 35 13.15 5.03 -3.18
C TYR A 35 12.46 5.26 -1.83
N MET A 36 11.66 6.32 -1.71
CA MET A 36 10.78 6.54 -0.56
C MET A 36 9.49 5.72 -0.66
N THR A 37 8.89 5.45 0.49
CA THR A 37 7.50 5.02 0.59
C THR A 37 6.55 6.19 0.31
N PRO A 38 5.27 5.93 -0.07
CA PRO A 38 4.31 7.01 -0.31
C PRO A 38 4.10 7.95 0.88
N VAL A 39 4.15 7.45 2.11
CA VAL A 39 4.04 8.30 3.31
C VAL A 39 5.27 9.18 3.48
N GLU A 40 6.48 8.61 3.36
CA GLU A 40 7.72 9.37 3.45
C GLU A 40 7.79 10.46 2.38
N TYR A 41 7.43 10.14 1.15
CA TYR A 41 7.39 11.12 0.06
C TYR A 41 6.42 12.28 0.36
N ARG A 42 5.21 11.99 0.88
CA ARG A 42 4.28 13.06 1.28
C ARG A 42 4.88 13.93 2.38
N LEU A 43 5.47 13.33 3.41
CA LEU A 43 6.06 14.09 4.52
C LEU A 43 7.24 14.96 4.08
N ALA A 44 8.07 14.47 3.17
CA ALA A 44 9.19 15.23 2.61
C ALA A 44 8.74 16.46 1.80
N ASN A 45 7.62 16.35 1.07
CA ASN A 45 7.08 17.45 0.25
C ASN A 45 6.08 18.35 0.99
N MET A 46 5.75 18.05 2.25
CA MET A 46 4.87 18.90 3.07
C MET A 46 5.59 20.10 3.69
N THR A 47 6.93 20.13 3.61
CA THR A 47 7.78 21.20 4.14
C THR A 47 8.27 22.19 3.08
N GLU A 48 7.83 22.02 1.82
CA GLU A 48 8.06 22.97 0.71
C GLU A 48 6.96 24.03 0.61
#